data_AF-A0AAD7NMA7-F1
#
_entry.id   AF-A0AAD7NMA7-F1
#
_cell.length_a   1.000
_cell.length_b   1.000
_cell.length_c   1.000
_cell.angle_alpha   90.00
_cell.angle_beta   90.00
_cell.angle_gamma   90.00
#
_symmetry.space_group_name_H-M   'P 1'
#
loop_
_entity.id
_entity.type
_entity.pdbx_description
1 polymer ?
#
loop_
_entity_poly.entity_id
_entity_poly.type
_entity_poly.pdbx_seq_one_letter_code
_entity_poly.pdbx_strand_id
1 'polypeptide(L)'
;MSVLRPFVAPDMFTFKNYSPSYYLKYLPRWPDFFCATVAPNGRMMGYIFGKAEGSWHGHITILTVAPPYRLLRLASTLIACLEADLGRGTGRHEQDVFDMHKSLTRDPGGGP
;
A
#
# COMPACT_ATOMS: atom_id res chain seq x y z
N MET A 1 3.29 -13.40 -16.92
CA MET A 1 2.11 -12.50 -16.84
C MET A 1 1.73 -12.35 -15.38
N SER A 2 1.40 -11.14 -14.94
CA SER A 2 0.86 -10.85 -13.60
C SER A 2 -0.52 -10.20 -13.78
N VAL A 3 -1.42 -10.42 -12.83
CA VAL A 3 -2.76 -9.82 -12.81
C VAL A 3 -2.81 -8.78 -11.72
N LEU A 4 -3.22 -7.57 -12.06
CA LEU A 4 -3.49 -6.52 -11.09
C LEU A 4 -4.96 -6.60 -10.66
N ARG A 5 -5.20 -6.52 -9.35
CA ARG A 5 -6.54 -6.54 -8.77
C ARG A 5 -6.63 -5.63 -7.54
N PRO A 6 -7.83 -5.22 -7.12
CA PRO A 6 -8.01 -4.56 -5.83
C PRO A 6 -7.49 -5.43 -4.69
N PHE A 7 -6.90 -4.79 -3.69
CA PHE A 7 -6.48 -5.45 -2.46
C PHE A 7 -7.70 -5.90 -1.64
N VAL A 8 -7.66 -7.12 -1.11
CA VAL A 8 -8.72 -7.64 -0.23
C VAL A 8 -8.18 -7.92 1.17
N ALA A 9 -9.01 -7.82 2.20
CA ALA A 9 -8.58 -8.01 3.58
C ALA A 9 -7.75 -9.29 3.84
N PRO A 10 -8.05 -10.47 3.25
CA PRO A 10 -7.21 -11.67 3.41
C PRO A 10 -5.75 -11.49 3.00
N ASP A 11 -5.47 -10.57 2.07
CA ASP A 11 -4.13 -10.34 1.53
C ASP A 11 -3.14 -9.84 2.59
N MET A 12 -3.63 -9.14 3.62
CA MET A 12 -2.81 -8.58 4.70
C MET A 12 -2.01 -9.66 5.45
N PHE A 13 -2.54 -10.89 5.50
CA PHE A 13 -1.92 -12.00 6.21
C PHE A 13 -0.76 -12.63 5.44
N THR A 14 -0.58 -12.29 4.16
CA THR A 14 0.44 -12.91 3.30
C THR A 14 1.85 -12.50 3.71
N PHE A 15 2.09 -11.21 3.87
CA PHE A 15 3.43 -10.67 4.17
C PHE A 15 3.59 -10.20 5.62
N LYS A 16 2.50 -10.11 6.40
CA LYS A 16 2.49 -9.73 7.82
C LYS A 16 3.36 -8.51 8.17
N ASN A 17 3.39 -7.50 7.29
CA ASN A 17 4.24 -6.32 7.49
C ASN A 17 3.76 -5.40 8.63
N TYR A 18 2.44 -5.35 8.88
CA TYR A 18 1.84 -4.47 9.88
C TYR A 18 0.69 -5.19 10.60
N SER A 19 0.27 -4.65 11.75
CA SER A 19 -0.89 -5.14 12.48
C SER A 19 -2.17 -5.01 11.66
N PRO A 20 -3.08 -6.02 11.66
CA PRO A 20 -4.36 -5.96 10.95
C PRO A 20 -5.18 -4.70 11.24
N SER A 21 -5.14 -4.22 12.48
CA SER A 21 -5.80 -2.99 12.94
C SER A 21 -5.38 -1.75 12.15
N TYR A 22 -4.12 -1.72 11.69
CA TYR A 22 -3.62 -0.62 10.87
C TYR A 22 -4.26 -0.62 9.49
N TYR A 23 -4.31 -1.77 8.81
CA TYR A 23 -4.95 -1.90 7.50
C TYR A 23 -6.44 -1.58 7.54
N LEU A 24 -7.15 -2.10 8.55
CA LEU A 24 -8.60 -1.92 8.71
C LEU A 24 -9.00 -0.47 8.95
N LYS A 25 -8.11 0.38 9.50
CA LYS A 25 -8.37 1.81 9.68
C LYS A 25 -8.50 2.56 8.34
N TYR A 26 -7.78 2.12 7.31
CA TYR A 26 -7.64 2.86 6.05
C TYR A 26 -8.36 2.19 4.87
N LEU A 27 -8.52 0.86 4.91
CA LEU A 27 -9.32 0.08 3.95
C LEU A 27 -10.67 0.69 3.59
N PRO A 28 -11.53 1.09 4.55
CA PRO A 28 -12.83 1.68 4.23
C PRO A 28 -12.73 3.13 3.78
N ARG A 29 -11.61 3.82 4.02
CA ARG A 29 -11.45 5.25 3.71
C ARG A 29 -10.95 5.47 2.29
N TRP A 30 -10.08 4.60 1.80
CA TRP A 30 -9.45 4.71 0.48
C TRP A 30 -9.33 3.36 -0.22
N PRO A 31 -10.44 2.63 -0.45
CA PRO A 31 -10.39 1.29 -1.03
C PRO A 31 -9.66 1.24 -2.38
N ASP A 32 -9.76 2.32 -3.16
CA ASP A 32 -9.14 2.45 -4.49
C ASP A 32 -7.62 2.66 -4.41
N PHE A 33 -7.07 3.12 -3.28
CA PHE A 33 -5.63 3.33 -3.11
C PHE A 33 -4.87 2.03 -2.77
N PHE A 34 -5.55 0.88 -2.86
CA PHE A 34 -4.98 -0.43 -2.53
C PHE A 34 -5.02 -1.37 -3.74
N CYS A 35 -3.86 -1.60 -4.35
CA CYS A 35 -3.70 -2.54 -5.46
C CYS A 35 -2.81 -3.73 -5.06
N ALA A 36 -3.15 -4.92 -5.54
CA ALA A 36 -2.35 -6.13 -5.40
C ALA A 36 -2.02 -6.72 -6.77
N THR A 37 -0.83 -7.30 -6.87
CA THR A 37 -0.39 -8.10 -8.03
C THR A 37 -0.33 -9.56 -7.65
N VAL A 38 -0.89 -10.40 -8.52
CA VAL A 38 -0.97 -11.84 -8.31
C VAL A 38 -0.41 -12.55 -9.54
N ALA A 39 0.34 -13.62 -9.31
CA ALA A 39 0.84 -14.48 -10.37
C ALA A 39 -0.30 -15.36 -10.93
N PRO A 40 -0.16 -15.93 -12.14
CA PRO A 40 -1.21 -16.76 -12.76
C PRO A 40 -1.55 -18.00 -11.94
N ASN A 41 -0.63 -18.44 -11.08
CA ASN A 41 -0.82 -19.55 -10.14
C ASN A 41 -1.56 -19.15 -8.85
N GLY A 42 -2.11 -17.92 -8.78
CA GLY A 42 -2.83 -17.41 -7.61
C GLY A 42 -1.94 -16.92 -6.46
N ARG A 43 -0.61 -17.01 -6.60
CA ARG A 43 0.32 -16.56 -5.54
C ARG A 43 0.49 -15.05 -5.58
N MET A 44 0.36 -14.39 -4.43
CA MET A 44 0.59 -12.95 -4.36
C MET A 44 2.06 -12.62 -4.67
N MET A 45 2.26 -11.68 -5.59
CA MET A 45 3.58 -11.22 -5.99
C MET A 45 3.98 -9.98 -5.22
N GLY A 46 3.02 -9.12 -4.91
CA GLY A 46 3.25 -7.88 -4.17
C GLY A 46 1.99 -7.04 -4.10
N TYR A 47 1.98 -6.06 -3.21
CA TYR A 47 0.88 -5.12 -3.06
C TYR A 47 1.40 -3.74 -2.72
N ILE A 48 0.61 -2.73 -3.06
CA ILE A 48 0.81 -1.34 -2.68
C ILE A 48 -0.34 -0.90 -1.80
N PHE A 49 0.01 -0.13 -0.80
CA PHE A 49 -0.93 0.46 0.10
C PHE A 49 -0.57 1.93 0.27
N GLY A 50 -1.48 2.80 -0.14
CA GLY A 50 -1.33 4.23 0.02
C GLY A 50 -2.53 4.88 0.68
N LYS A 51 -2.31 6.11 1.09
CA LYS A 51 -3.31 7.01 1.65
C LYS A 51 -3.25 8.33 0.88
N ALA A 52 -4.37 9.01 0.70
CA ALA A 52 -4.35 10.37 0.22
C ALA A 52 -4.08 11.31 1.40
N GLU A 53 -3.03 12.13 1.31
CA GLU A 53 -2.75 13.22 2.25
C GLU A 53 -2.88 14.55 1.50
N GLY A 54 -4.01 15.24 1.64
CA GLY A 54 -4.27 16.44 0.84
C GLY A 54 -5.01 16.17 -0.48
N SER A 55 -5.25 17.25 -1.21
CA SER A 55 -6.04 17.21 -2.45
C SER A 55 -5.26 16.76 -3.70
N TRP A 56 -3.93 16.64 -3.60
CA TRP A 56 -3.05 16.41 -4.76
C TRP A 56 -1.87 15.46 -4.45
N HIS A 57 -1.79 14.90 -3.23
CA HIS A 57 -0.64 14.08 -2.83
C HIS A 57 -1.10 12.73 -2.30
N GLY A 58 -0.75 11.67 -3.03
CA GLY A 58 -0.85 10.30 -2.57
C GLY A 58 0.42 9.93 -1.82
N HIS A 59 0.27 9.39 -0.61
CA HIS A 59 1.35 8.86 0.20
C HIS A 59 1.37 7.33 0.06
N ILE A 60 2.51 6.77 -0.34
CA ILE A 60 2.72 5.31 -0.36
C ILE A 60 3.18 4.90 1.04
N THR A 61 2.30 4.24 1.80
CA THR A 61 2.62 3.78 3.15
C THR A 61 3.33 2.42 3.10
N ILE A 62 2.99 1.56 2.14
CA ILE A 62 3.61 0.23 1.99
C ILE A 62 3.74 -0.10 0.52
N LEU A 63 4.93 -0.55 0.13
CA LEU A 63 5.14 -1.22 -1.14
C LEU A 63 5.93 -2.50 -0.88
N THR A 64 5.27 -3.63 -1.07
CA THR A 64 5.89 -4.94 -0.84
C THR A 64 5.89 -5.75 -2.12
N VAL A 65 7.05 -6.29 -2.48
CA VAL A 65 7.19 -7.27 -3.56
C VAL A 65 7.94 -8.48 -3.00
N ALA A 66 7.37 -9.68 -3.22
CA ALA A 66 7.99 -10.91 -2.76
C ALA A 66 9.38 -11.08 -3.39
N PRO A 67 10.39 -11.57 -2.64
CA PRO A 67 11.75 -11.77 -3.15
C PRO A 67 11.86 -12.44 -4.53
N PRO A 68 11.15 -13.55 -4.83
CA PRO A 68 11.27 -14.22 -6.14
C PRO A 68 10.67 -13.43 -7.31
N TYR A 69 9.97 -12.33 -7.04
CA TYR A 69 9.34 -11.49 -8.05
C TYR A 69 9.94 -10.08 -8.12
N ARG A 70 11.03 -9.83 -7.37
CA ARG A 70 11.83 -8.62 -7.52
C ARG A 70 12.45 -8.61 -8.93
N LEU A 71 12.71 -7.42 -9.48
CA LEU A 71 13.23 -7.21 -10.86
C LEU A 71 12.21 -7.36 -12.00
N LEU A 72 10.94 -7.66 -11.72
CA LEU A 72 9.87 -7.72 -12.73
C LEU A 72 9.16 -6.36 -12.97
N ARG A 73 9.74 -5.24 -12.51
CA ARG A 73 9.15 -3.89 -12.52
C ARG A 73 7.74 -3.80 -11.92
N LEU A 74 7.35 -4.78 -11.09
CA LEU A 74 6.03 -4.83 -10.45
C LEU A 74 5.77 -3.63 -9.53
N ALA A 75 6.82 -3.13 -8.90
CA ALA A 75 6.77 -1.88 -8.13
C ALA A 75 6.28 -0.71 -8.98
N SER A 76 6.81 -0.55 -10.20
CA SER A 76 6.39 0.50 -11.12
C SER A 76 4.94 0.34 -11.55
N THR A 77 4.48 -0.88 -11.82
CA THR A 77 3.08 -1.16 -12.17
C THR A 77 2.13 -0.84 -11.01
N LEU A 78 2.51 -1.18 -9.79
CA LEU A 78 1.74 -0.88 -8.58
C LEU A 78 1.66 0.64 -8.32
N ILE A 79 2.77 1.37 -8.50
CA ILE A 79 2.78 2.83 -8.39
C ILE A 79 1.88 3.47 -9.45
N ALA A 80 1.96 3.00 -10.70
CA ALA A 80 1.11 3.50 -11.78
C ALA A 80 -0.40 3.27 -11.52
N CYS A 81 -0.76 2.18 -10.83
CA CYS A 81 -2.13 1.94 -10.36
C CYS A 81 -2.58 3.08 -9.43
N LEU A 82 -1.77 3.36 -8.41
CA LEU A 82 -2.06 4.38 -7.41
C LEU A 82 -2.08 5.80 -8.00
N GLU A 83 -1.19 6.11 -8.93
CA GLU A 83 -1.19 7.39 -9.65
C GLU A 83 -2.46 7.58 -10.50
N ALA A 84 -2.95 6.50 -11.12
CA ALA A 84 -4.18 6.54 -11.91
C ALA A 84 -5.40 6.86 -11.04
N ASP A 85 -5.47 6.35 -9.81
CA ASP A 85 -6.55 6.64 -8.87
C ASP A 85 -6.42 8.03 -8.25
N LEU A 86 -5.20 8.48 -7.93
CA LEU A 86 -4.94 9.83 -7.47
C LEU A 86 -5.34 10.89 -8.51
N GLY A 87 -5.05 10.64 -9.79
CA GLY A 87 -5.40 11.55 -10.90
C GLY A 87 -6.90 11.60 -11.22
N ARG A 88 -7.69 10.61 -10.76
CA ARG A 88 -9.14 10.51 -11.02
C ARG A 88 -10.01 11.21 -9.99
N GLY A 89 -9.48 11.58 -8.83
CA GLY A 89 -10.14 12.53 -7.96
C GLY A 89 -9.70 12.48 -6.51
N THR A 90 -9.39 13.64 -5.93
CA THR A 90 -9.94 14.04 -4.62
C THR A 90 -9.61 15.49 -4.31
N GLY A 91 -10.53 16.39 -4.70
CA GLY A 91 -10.72 17.61 -3.93
C GLY A 91 -11.43 17.25 -2.62
N ARG A 92 -10.68 17.05 -1.53
CA ARG A 92 -11.10 17.27 -0.13
C ARG A 92 -10.05 16.75 0.86
N HIS A 93 -9.72 17.65 1.78
CA HIS A 93 -8.97 17.50 3.03
C HIS A 93 -7.44 17.58 2.96
N GLU A 94 -6.99 18.73 3.44
CA GLU A 94 -5.67 19.35 3.54
C GLU A 94 -4.78 18.72 4.64
N GLN A 95 -3.47 18.85 4.44
CA GLN A 95 -2.34 18.67 5.38
C GLN A 95 -1.84 17.22 5.59
N ASP A 96 -0.72 16.87 4.92
CA ASP A 96 0.57 16.62 5.58
C ASP A 96 1.67 16.28 4.55
N VAL A 97 2.86 16.85 4.79
CA VAL A 97 4.02 16.88 3.89
C VAL A 97 4.84 15.59 4.05
N PHE A 98 5.37 15.08 2.93
CA PHE A 98 6.25 13.92 2.81
C PHE A 98 7.35 13.86 3.89
N ASP A 99 7.29 12.84 4.75
CA ASP A 99 8.41 12.47 5.62
C ASP A 99 8.78 10.99 5.40
N MET A 100 9.84 10.78 4.62
CA MET A 100 10.57 9.53 4.48
C MET A 100 11.77 9.54 5.44
N HIS A 101 11.55 9.84 6.72
CA HIS A 101 12.64 9.89 7.70
C HIS A 101 12.38 9.20 9.05
N LYS A 102 11.28 8.44 9.20
CA LYS A 102 11.18 7.49 10.31
C LYS A 102 11.84 6.15 9.97
N SER A 103 13.14 6.09 10.25
CA SER A 103 13.81 4.83 10.59
C SER A 103 12.94 4.05 11.56
N LEU A 104 12.64 2.79 11.22
CA LEU A 104 11.88 1.84 12.02
C LEU A 104 12.63 1.49 13.31
N THR A 105 12.57 2.35 14.31
CA THR A 105 12.90 1.98 15.68
C THR A 105 11.69 1.29 16.27
N ARG A 106 11.85 0.02 16.67
CA ARG A 106 10.93 -0.66 17.59
C ARG A 106 10.62 0.28 18.75
N ASP A 107 9.33 0.50 19.00
CA ASP A 107 8.83 1.27 20.13
C ASP A 107 9.37 0.69 21.45
N PRO A 108 10.12 1.45 22.27
CA PRO A 108 10.50 1.03 23.61
C PRO A 108 9.47 1.59 24.58
N GLY A 109 8.40 0.85 24.86
CA GLY A 109 7.28 1.42 25.63
C GLY A 109 6.31 0.41 26.21
N GLY A 110 6.80 -0.74 26.68
CA GLY A 110 5.99 -1.70 27.45
C GLY A 110 6.54 -1.83 28.87
N GLY A 111 6.33 -0.82 29.70
CA GLY A 111 6.41 -0.94 31.16
C GLY A 111 5.01 -1.24 31.73
N PRO A 112 4.91 -2.01 32.83
CA PRO A 112 3.64 -2.33 33.48
C PRO A 112 2.95 -1.11 34.09
#